data_AF-A0A2E6W8P0-F1
#
_entry.id   AF-A0A2E6W8P0-F1
#
_cell.length_a   1.000
_cell.length_b   1.000
_cell.length_c   1.000
_cell.angle_alpha   90.00
_cell.angle_beta   90.00
_cell.angle_gamma   90.00
#
_symmetry.space_group_name_H-M   'P 1'
#
loop_
_entity.id
_entity.type
_entity.pdbx_description
1 polymer ?
#
loop_
_entity_poly.entity_id
_entity_poly.type
_entity_poly.pdbx_seq_one_letter_code
_entity_poly.pdbx_strand_id
1 'polypeptide(L)'
;MAYKFQVGAAILSGSLTQEGTVEIHNDAGTLVGIFDNDGVLSGALGATAASFTCDGPLTGGSLVVGAADMSEADLEKLDGITNGAGQGNKALVLDGSSRIQSGLKYLTASEGIRANEFSADSHIQAPAIIASTLFQGAAISGSGDLNANRLVVGGPNFANGLATIDDVGAATFSSAKVSDLTQNRLVLAGANGELADNAKLSFDGADLTMGAGTRFIAVDMSGSGVLSIEQIKASGSVAGTSFVGTTFSGSGAGSFNSLDIDGAVVAGASVTAGTSFVIGSADLNETDLEKLDGITNGVGAANKALVLNASQHIASGLVGLTASAGIKAEQLEATDTLTVAGATLLNGAVTLGNATSDDVTVTGFLASDVIVKVDNSVDLGSATKRFAEGHINVLHADSLGQSLDCNSQAMTNVNIDTGDVEVVTLNIDGATDINADLVDADLFVVDDGAGGTNRKSELTRVKKYIYSAISGDASVSDSGVLTISAGASDVNVAGDGIKLSSGYNYFTGSVSARCELPSGSIGTVVTVKAGNTAIDEAITITGSFSDTIDGATEVLLESPFAAVTCVYMRPGKWKIV
;
A
#
# COMPACT_ATOMS: atom_id res chain seq x y z
N MET A 1 188.25 71.70 -53.06
CA MET A 1 189.56 72.41 -53.08
C MET A 1 190.44 71.90 -51.92
N ALA A 2 191.74 72.20 -51.78
CA ALA A 2 192.65 73.05 -52.57
C ALA A 2 192.57 72.78 -54.09
N TYR A 3 192.71 73.85 -54.90
CA TYR A 3 192.27 74.04 -56.31
C TYR A 3 191.61 72.85 -57.02
N LYS A 4 190.50 72.36 -56.47
CA LYS A 4 189.76 71.19 -56.96
C LYS A 4 188.31 71.62 -57.02
N PHE A 5 188.05 72.16 -58.20
CA PHE A 5 186.83 72.73 -58.71
C PHE A 5 185.77 71.65 -58.89
N GLN A 6 184.55 71.91 -58.39
CA GLN A 6 183.32 71.76 -59.18
C GLN A 6 183.05 70.31 -59.69
N VAL A 7 182.17 70.04 -60.67
CA VAL A 7 180.81 70.62 -60.86
C VAL A 7 179.86 69.52 -60.40
N GLY A 8 179.13 69.72 -59.31
CA GLY A 8 178.18 68.74 -58.79
C GLY A 8 177.61 69.16 -57.45
N ALA A 9 176.45 68.61 -57.11
CA ALA A 9 175.84 68.79 -55.79
C ALA A 9 176.85 68.34 -54.72
N ALA A 10 177.28 69.27 -53.87
CA ALA A 10 178.41 69.10 -52.96
C ALA A 10 177.98 69.25 -51.49
N ILE A 11 178.56 68.41 -50.63
CA ILE A 11 178.32 68.40 -49.19
C ILE A 11 179.57 68.95 -48.48
N LEU A 12 179.38 69.83 -47.50
CA LEU A 12 180.46 70.40 -46.68
C LEU A 12 180.62 69.64 -45.37
N SER A 13 181.87 69.51 -44.91
CA SER A 13 182.23 68.83 -43.66
C SER A 13 183.43 69.51 -43.00
N GLY A 14 183.34 69.80 -41.71
CA GLY A 14 184.46 70.30 -40.90
C GLY A 14 184.10 71.46 -39.99
N SER A 15 185.01 71.78 -39.07
CA SER A 15 184.91 72.94 -38.18
C SER A 15 185.13 74.24 -38.95
N LEU A 16 184.04 74.96 -39.23
CA LEU A 16 184.07 76.32 -39.78
C LEU A 16 184.21 77.33 -38.64
N THR A 17 185.42 77.74 -38.35
CA THR A 17 185.69 78.92 -37.51
C THR A 17 185.73 80.13 -38.44
N GLN A 18 184.62 80.86 -38.53
CA GLN A 18 184.46 82.04 -39.36
C GLN A 18 184.17 83.25 -38.48
N GLU A 19 184.91 84.34 -38.70
CA GLU A 19 184.57 85.65 -38.13
C GLU A 19 183.56 86.34 -39.06
N GLY A 20 182.45 86.81 -38.48
CA GLY A 20 181.38 87.47 -39.21
C GLY A 20 180.34 86.52 -39.83
N THR A 21 179.39 87.12 -40.53
CA THR A 21 178.11 86.53 -40.94
C THR A 21 178.27 85.35 -41.90
N VAL A 22 177.60 84.23 -41.61
CA VAL A 22 177.58 83.04 -42.47
C VAL A 22 176.30 83.04 -43.31
N GLU A 23 176.42 83.28 -44.61
CA GLU A 23 175.32 83.35 -45.58
C GLU A 23 175.17 82.04 -46.38
N ILE A 24 173.93 81.53 -46.47
CA ILE A 24 173.58 80.33 -47.24
C ILE A 24 172.78 80.73 -48.47
N HIS A 25 173.19 80.28 -49.65
CA HIS A 25 172.50 80.54 -50.93
C HIS A 25 171.92 79.25 -51.54
N ASN A 26 170.83 79.41 -52.31
CA ASN A 26 170.23 78.34 -53.11
C ASN A 26 170.84 78.25 -54.53
N ASP A 27 170.40 77.24 -55.27
CA ASP A 27 170.86 76.89 -56.62
C ASP A 27 170.69 78.01 -57.67
N ALA A 28 169.81 79.00 -57.42
CA ALA A 28 169.61 80.17 -58.26
C ALA A 28 170.46 81.39 -57.83
N GLY A 29 171.34 81.23 -56.84
CA GLY A 29 172.15 82.30 -56.25
C GLY A 29 171.41 83.15 -55.20
N THR A 30 170.16 82.81 -54.87
CA THR A 30 169.35 83.58 -53.90
C THR A 30 169.71 83.21 -52.47
N LEU A 31 169.89 84.19 -51.60
CA LEU A 31 170.14 84.01 -50.17
C LEU A 31 168.93 83.35 -49.48
N VAL A 32 169.17 82.38 -48.59
CA VAL A 32 168.15 81.59 -47.88
C VAL A 32 168.38 81.41 -46.37
N GLY A 33 169.53 81.79 -45.82
CA GLY A 33 169.78 81.69 -44.38
C GLY A 33 171.03 82.44 -43.90
N ILE A 34 171.02 82.88 -42.64
CA ILE A 34 172.10 83.64 -42.00
C ILE A 34 172.39 83.08 -40.60
N PHE A 35 173.68 82.97 -40.24
CA PHE A 35 174.13 82.94 -38.84
C PHE A 35 174.96 84.19 -38.53
N ASP A 36 174.61 84.89 -37.45
CA ASP A 36 175.25 86.12 -36.97
C ASP A 36 175.85 85.95 -35.56
N ASN A 37 176.75 86.86 -35.19
CA ASN A 37 177.70 86.72 -34.08
C ASN A 37 177.07 86.75 -32.68
N ASP A 38 175.89 87.36 -32.51
CA ASP A 38 175.22 87.55 -31.22
C ASP A 38 174.33 86.36 -30.77
N GLY A 39 174.33 85.24 -31.50
CA GLY A 39 173.52 84.06 -31.17
C GLY A 39 172.01 84.24 -31.41
N VAL A 40 171.61 85.30 -32.11
CA VAL A 40 170.21 85.59 -32.46
C VAL A 40 169.84 84.83 -33.74
N LEU A 41 168.94 83.86 -33.60
CA LEU A 41 168.34 83.17 -34.75
C LEU A 41 167.25 84.06 -35.38
N SER A 42 167.59 84.76 -36.47
CA SER A 42 166.63 85.56 -37.25
C SER A 42 166.37 84.94 -38.63
N GLY A 43 165.11 84.94 -39.06
CA GLY A 43 164.69 84.38 -40.34
C GLY A 43 163.20 84.60 -40.60
N ALA A 44 162.86 85.10 -41.78
CA ALA A 44 161.51 85.58 -42.13
C ALA A 44 160.41 84.49 -42.20
N LEU A 45 160.77 83.22 -42.03
CA LEU A 45 159.85 82.07 -42.01
C LEU A 45 159.62 81.47 -40.61
N GLY A 46 160.11 82.14 -39.56
CA GLY A 46 159.84 81.80 -38.17
C GLY A 46 160.76 80.70 -37.62
N ALA A 47 161.40 81.00 -36.48
CA ALA A 47 162.15 80.00 -35.74
C ALA A 47 161.19 79.00 -35.07
N THR A 48 161.03 77.82 -35.68
CA THR A 48 160.19 76.74 -35.13
C THR A 48 160.89 76.06 -33.94
N ALA A 49 160.83 76.70 -32.78
CA ALA A 49 161.32 76.21 -31.49
C ALA A 49 160.19 76.23 -30.44
N ALA A 50 160.19 75.28 -29.50
CA ALA A 50 159.02 74.98 -28.65
C ALA A 50 159.21 75.26 -27.14
N SER A 51 160.35 75.79 -26.70
CA SER A 51 160.56 76.20 -25.30
C SER A 51 161.50 77.39 -25.22
N PHE A 52 161.05 78.46 -24.56
CA PHE A 52 161.84 79.65 -24.27
C PHE A 52 161.98 79.75 -22.74
N THR A 53 163.21 79.71 -22.23
CA THR A 53 163.47 79.58 -20.78
C THR A 53 164.32 80.76 -20.30
N CYS A 54 163.89 81.45 -19.25
CA CYS A 54 164.64 82.52 -18.59
C CYS A 54 164.83 82.22 -17.10
N ASP A 55 166.01 82.57 -16.58
CA ASP A 55 166.45 82.20 -15.22
C ASP A 55 166.15 83.29 -14.17
N GLY A 56 165.02 83.99 -14.34
CA GLY A 56 164.61 85.14 -13.53
C GLY A 56 163.19 85.64 -13.85
N PRO A 57 162.61 86.53 -13.03
CA PRO A 57 161.22 86.96 -13.16
C PRO A 57 160.96 87.83 -14.42
N LEU A 58 159.83 87.60 -15.08
CA LEU A 58 159.41 88.33 -16.26
C LEU A 58 158.63 89.60 -15.88
N THR A 59 159.31 90.76 -15.84
CA THR A 59 158.70 92.06 -15.51
C THR A 59 158.39 92.87 -16.76
N GLY A 60 157.18 92.67 -17.31
CA GLY A 60 156.59 93.44 -18.42
C GLY A 60 155.09 93.66 -18.20
N GLY A 61 154.50 94.65 -18.87
CA GLY A 61 153.12 95.09 -18.61
C GLY A 61 152.00 94.14 -19.07
N SER A 62 152.29 93.21 -19.98
CA SER A 62 151.35 92.19 -20.47
C SER A 62 152.10 90.94 -20.94
N LEU A 63 151.36 89.83 -21.09
CA LEU A 63 151.80 88.60 -21.76
C LEU A 63 150.86 88.36 -22.96
N VAL A 64 151.42 88.32 -24.17
CA VAL A 64 150.66 88.52 -25.41
C VAL A 64 150.67 87.26 -26.29
N VAL A 65 149.48 86.77 -26.66
CA VAL A 65 149.29 85.66 -27.62
C VAL A 65 148.55 86.20 -28.85
N GLY A 66 149.28 86.92 -29.71
CA GLY A 66 148.66 87.68 -30.80
C GLY A 66 148.02 89.00 -30.31
N ALA A 67 147.38 89.74 -31.20
CA ALA A 67 147.19 91.19 -31.10
C ALA A 67 146.15 91.73 -30.08
N ALA A 68 145.95 91.08 -28.93
CA ALA A 68 145.04 91.55 -27.87
C ALA A 68 145.75 91.61 -26.50
N ASP A 69 146.14 92.81 -26.09
CA ASP A 69 146.52 93.09 -24.70
C ASP A 69 145.26 93.08 -23.80
N MET A 70 145.13 92.06 -22.95
CA MET A 70 144.07 92.01 -21.93
C MET A 70 144.59 92.43 -20.56
N SER A 71 143.76 93.18 -19.83
CA SER A 71 144.19 94.06 -18.73
C SER A 71 143.50 93.75 -17.40
N GLU A 72 143.81 94.53 -16.36
CA GLU A 72 143.24 94.42 -15.01
C GLU A 72 141.70 94.44 -15.01
N ALA A 73 141.05 95.16 -15.94
CA ALA A 73 139.59 95.22 -16.08
C ALA A 73 138.93 93.98 -16.74
N ASP A 74 139.71 93.02 -17.28
CA ASP A 74 139.18 91.75 -17.79
C ASP A 74 139.28 90.61 -16.77
N LEU A 75 140.14 90.77 -15.74
CA LEU A 75 140.05 90.00 -14.50
C LEU A 75 138.74 90.28 -13.74
N GLU A 76 138.07 91.40 -14.04
CA GLU A 76 136.74 91.75 -13.53
C GLU A 76 135.62 90.80 -14.02
N LYS A 77 135.89 89.91 -14.99
CA LYS A 77 134.97 88.80 -15.34
C LYS A 77 135.01 87.63 -14.34
N LEU A 78 136.00 87.61 -13.44
CA LEU A 78 135.97 86.79 -12.22
C LEU A 78 135.31 87.53 -11.05
N ASP A 79 135.15 88.85 -11.12
CA ASP A 79 134.31 89.64 -10.20
C ASP A 79 132.89 89.82 -10.75
N GLY A 80 132.16 88.71 -10.95
CA GLY A 80 130.91 88.76 -11.72
C GLY A 80 129.87 87.65 -11.53
N ILE A 81 130.24 86.48 -10.96
CA ILE A 81 129.30 85.47 -10.41
C ILE A 81 128.43 84.68 -11.44
N THR A 82 127.99 83.46 -11.06
CA THR A 82 126.89 82.59 -11.63
C THR A 82 127.28 81.72 -12.85
N ASN A 83 127.12 80.38 -12.92
CA ASN A 83 126.65 79.29 -12.03
C ASN A 83 127.87 78.45 -11.50
N GLY A 84 127.97 77.98 -10.24
CA GLY A 84 127.13 78.27 -9.09
C GLY A 84 126.86 77.14 -8.06
N ALA A 85 127.83 76.28 -7.71
CA ALA A 85 127.66 75.32 -6.61
C ALA A 85 127.28 76.00 -5.26
N GLY A 86 126.09 75.68 -4.74
CA GLY A 86 125.35 76.46 -3.72
C GLY A 86 125.86 76.50 -2.28
N GLN A 87 127.16 76.53 -2.03
CA GLN A 87 127.76 77.17 -0.85
C GLN A 87 128.67 78.29 -1.36
N GLY A 88 128.11 79.50 -1.48
CA GLY A 88 128.83 80.71 -1.92
C GLY A 88 128.69 81.11 -3.40
N ASN A 89 127.86 80.43 -4.20
CA ASN A 89 127.89 80.56 -5.66
C ASN A 89 126.43 80.59 -6.22
N LYS A 90 126.07 81.58 -7.06
CA LYS A 90 124.65 82.01 -7.21
C LYS A 90 123.68 81.10 -8.01
N ALA A 91 124.07 79.98 -8.62
CA ALA A 91 123.10 79.16 -9.38
C ALA A 91 123.48 77.67 -9.65
N LEU A 92 122.51 76.79 -9.41
CA LEU A 92 122.69 75.39 -9.02
C LEU A 92 123.13 74.42 -10.13
N VAL A 93 124.03 73.49 -9.79
CA VAL A 93 124.42 72.32 -10.60
C VAL A 93 124.44 71.06 -9.72
N LEU A 94 123.86 69.95 -10.21
CA LEU A 94 123.75 68.65 -9.52
C LEU A 94 123.88 67.50 -10.55
N ASP A 95 124.23 66.29 -10.10
CA ASP A 95 124.24 65.07 -10.93
C ASP A 95 123.06 64.12 -10.63
N GLY A 96 122.89 63.09 -11.46
CA GLY A 96 121.78 62.13 -11.37
C GLY A 96 121.80 61.19 -10.15
N SER A 97 122.86 61.20 -9.34
CA SER A 97 122.99 60.40 -8.11
C SER A 97 122.83 61.24 -6.84
N SER A 98 122.93 62.57 -6.97
CA SER A 98 122.91 63.51 -5.87
C SER A 98 121.53 63.60 -5.21
N ARG A 99 121.47 63.26 -3.91
CA ARG A 99 120.25 63.37 -3.08
C ARG A 99 120.37 64.52 -2.07
N ILE A 100 119.27 65.23 -1.86
CA ILE A 100 119.17 66.24 -0.79
C ILE A 100 118.92 65.50 0.53
N GLN A 101 119.97 65.33 1.34
CA GLN A 101 119.89 64.56 2.59
C GLN A 101 119.10 65.24 3.72
N SER A 102 118.99 66.57 3.72
CA SER A 102 118.07 67.31 4.59
C SER A 102 117.86 68.75 4.09
N GLY A 103 116.82 69.43 4.58
CA GLY A 103 116.64 70.89 4.45
C GLY A 103 115.63 71.41 3.42
N LEU A 104 115.06 70.56 2.54
CA LEU A 104 114.07 71.02 1.56
C LEU A 104 112.66 71.16 2.19
N LYS A 105 112.31 72.36 2.65
CA LYS A 105 111.08 72.61 3.40
C LYS A 105 109.82 72.87 2.54
N TYR A 106 110.00 73.42 1.35
CA TYR A 106 108.91 73.69 0.39
C TYR A 106 109.37 73.39 -1.03
N LEU A 107 108.56 72.64 -1.78
CA LEU A 107 108.76 72.37 -3.20
C LEU A 107 107.42 72.58 -3.92
N THR A 108 107.30 73.69 -4.64
CA THR A 108 106.10 74.00 -5.44
C THR A 108 106.36 73.61 -6.89
N ALA A 109 105.74 72.51 -7.35
CA ALA A 109 105.79 72.06 -8.73
C ALA A 109 104.46 72.41 -9.43
N SER A 110 104.51 73.23 -10.48
CA SER A 110 103.32 73.76 -11.17
C SER A 110 102.51 72.71 -11.95
N GLU A 111 103.11 71.55 -12.27
CA GLU A 111 102.45 70.43 -12.96
C GLU A 111 102.36 69.16 -12.09
N GLY A 112 102.46 69.33 -10.77
CA GLY A 112 102.45 68.23 -9.81
C GLY A 112 103.78 67.46 -9.75
N ILE A 113 103.86 66.53 -8.80
CA ILE A 113 105.05 65.71 -8.55
C ILE A 113 104.80 64.33 -9.15
N ARG A 114 105.51 63.99 -10.24
CA ARG A 114 105.48 62.64 -10.83
C ARG A 114 106.48 61.74 -10.10
N ALA A 115 106.00 61.05 -9.06
CA ALA A 115 106.75 60.02 -8.35
C ALA A 115 106.18 58.63 -8.67
N ASN A 116 107.05 57.62 -8.76
CA ASN A 116 106.62 56.22 -8.95
C ASN A 116 105.95 55.63 -7.70
N GLU A 117 106.23 56.20 -6.53
CA GLU A 117 105.69 55.77 -5.24
C GLU A 117 105.54 56.99 -4.31
N PHE A 118 104.45 57.03 -3.55
CA PHE A 118 104.15 58.08 -2.57
C PHE A 118 103.60 57.44 -1.30
N SER A 119 104.46 57.26 -0.29
CA SER A 119 104.09 56.72 1.02
C SER A 119 103.93 57.84 2.04
N ALA A 120 102.89 57.77 2.87
CA ALA A 120 102.61 58.72 3.94
C ALA A 120 101.99 58.01 5.15
N ASP A 121 102.74 57.91 6.25
CA ASP A 121 102.45 56.96 7.34
C ASP A 121 101.34 57.39 8.32
N SER A 122 100.65 58.52 8.12
CA SER A 122 99.61 58.97 9.08
C SER A 122 98.51 59.89 8.55
N HIS A 123 98.81 60.85 7.65
CA HIS A 123 97.83 61.90 7.34
C HIS A 123 97.92 62.42 5.90
N ILE A 124 96.95 62.03 5.07
CA ILE A 124 96.70 62.64 3.75
C ILE A 124 95.46 63.53 3.88
N GLN A 125 95.64 64.78 4.31
CA GLN A 125 94.61 65.81 4.16
C GLN A 125 94.66 66.41 2.75
N ALA A 126 94.08 65.67 1.80
CA ALA A 126 93.74 66.18 0.48
C ALA A 126 92.24 66.52 0.44
N PRO A 127 91.84 67.80 0.21
CA PRO A 127 90.42 68.19 0.17
C PRO A 127 89.58 67.51 -0.91
N ALA A 128 90.22 66.89 -1.91
CA ALA A 128 89.57 66.03 -2.90
C ALA A 128 90.56 65.01 -3.49
N ILE A 129 90.43 63.73 -3.12
CA ILE A 129 90.85 62.60 -3.97
C ILE A 129 89.57 61.85 -4.36
N ILE A 130 88.93 62.31 -5.44
CA ILE A 130 87.77 61.65 -6.03
C ILE A 130 88.28 60.64 -7.07
N ALA A 131 88.56 59.40 -6.64
CA ALA A 131 88.79 58.24 -7.54
C ALA A 131 88.68 56.90 -6.79
N SER A 132 87.47 56.53 -6.38
CA SER A 132 86.85 55.18 -6.42
C SER A 132 87.60 53.83 -6.16
N THR A 133 88.88 53.74 -5.84
CA THR A 133 89.61 52.44 -5.74
C THR A 133 90.42 52.20 -4.46
N LEU A 134 90.43 53.14 -3.50
CA LEU A 134 91.43 53.12 -2.41
C LEU A 134 91.13 52.24 -1.18
N PHE A 135 89.99 51.55 -1.12
CA PHE A 135 89.60 50.70 0.04
C PHE A 135 89.21 49.27 -0.36
N GLN A 136 90.09 48.55 -1.06
CA GLN A 136 90.02 47.09 -1.09
C GLN A 136 90.71 46.51 0.15
N GLY A 137 89.95 45.88 1.04
CA GLY A 137 90.49 45.04 2.13
C GLY A 137 90.77 45.73 3.48
N ALA A 138 90.49 47.02 3.63
CA ALA A 138 90.53 47.69 4.94
C ALA A 138 89.13 47.72 5.58
N ALA A 139 89.01 47.31 6.84
CA ALA A 139 87.77 47.43 7.59
C ALA A 139 87.42 48.91 7.83
N ILE A 140 86.15 49.29 7.64
CA ILE A 140 85.64 50.60 8.10
C ILE A 140 85.38 50.50 9.61
N SER A 141 86.45 50.47 10.40
CA SER A 141 86.39 50.32 11.86
C SER A 141 86.16 51.66 12.58
N GLY A 142 85.14 52.41 12.13
CA GLY A 142 84.68 53.64 12.79
C GLY A 142 83.37 53.40 13.51
N SER A 143 83.26 53.82 14.77
CA SER A 143 82.04 53.67 15.60
C SER A 143 80.96 54.71 15.27
N GLY A 144 80.73 54.99 13.98
CA GLY A 144 79.82 56.03 13.51
C GLY A 144 78.87 55.52 12.44
N ASP A 145 77.65 56.06 12.43
CA ASP A 145 76.59 55.65 11.51
C ASP A 145 77.00 55.83 10.04
N LEU A 146 76.97 54.74 9.27
CA LEU A 146 77.14 54.81 7.82
C LEU A 146 75.83 55.30 7.18
N ASN A 147 75.61 56.61 7.17
CA ASN A 147 74.51 57.25 6.45
C ASN A 147 74.77 57.22 4.93
N ALA A 148 74.62 56.04 4.33
CA ALA A 148 74.74 55.81 2.89
C ALA A 148 73.36 55.51 2.29
N ASN A 149 72.97 56.29 1.27
CA ASN A 149 71.73 56.05 0.51
C ASN A 149 71.70 54.66 -0.19
N ARG A 150 72.87 54.01 -0.32
CA ARG A 150 72.98 52.62 -0.76
C ARG A 150 74.28 51.99 -0.24
N LEU A 151 74.18 51.12 0.77
CA LEU A 151 75.26 50.19 1.13
C LEU A 151 75.25 49.01 0.15
N VAL A 152 76.32 48.83 -0.63
CA VAL A 152 76.50 47.66 -1.51
C VAL A 152 77.59 46.78 -0.93
N VAL A 153 77.19 45.72 -0.21
CA VAL A 153 78.09 44.63 0.18
C VAL A 153 78.05 43.58 -0.94
N GLY A 154 78.87 43.78 -1.98
CA GLY A 154 78.86 42.88 -3.13
C GLY A 154 79.89 43.23 -4.20
N GLY A 155 80.71 42.24 -4.56
CA GLY A 155 81.73 42.30 -5.61
C GLY A 155 82.19 40.87 -5.96
N PRO A 156 82.86 40.65 -7.10
CA PRO A 156 83.03 39.30 -7.68
C PRO A 156 83.84 38.29 -6.85
N ASN A 157 84.45 38.71 -5.74
CA ASN A 157 85.25 37.84 -4.85
C ASN A 157 84.51 37.41 -3.57
N PHE A 158 83.26 37.84 -3.34
CA PHE A 158 82.43 37.35 -2.23
C PHE A 158 81.60 36.14 -2.66
N ALA A 159 82.27 35.01 -2.91
CA ALA A 159 81.68 33.82 -3.54
C ALA A 159 80.51 33.15 -2.77
N ASN A 160 80.24 33.58 -1.53
CA ASN A 160 79.25 32.96 -0.63
C ASN A 160 78.14 33.92 -0.16
N GLY A 161 78.12 35.18 -0.62
CA GLY A 161 77.00 36.13 -0.42
C GLY A 161 76.62 36.54 1.01
N LEU A 162 77.27 36.01 2.05
CA LEU A 162 76.83 36.16 3.44
C LEU A 162 77.25 37.51 4.04
N ALA A 163 76.33 38.48 4.03
CA ALA A 163 76.45 39.69 4.84
C ALA A 163 75.96 39.41 6.27
N THR A 164 76.87 39.04 7.16
CA THR A 164 76.57 38.83 8.59
C THR A 164 76.35 40.17 9.28
N ILE A 165 75.10 40.46 9.64
CA ILE A 165 74.76 41.54 10.59
C ILE A 165 74.90 40.94 12.00
N ASP A 166 76.13 40.97 12.52
CA ASP A 166 76.46 40.57 13.89
C ASP A 166 76.20 41.74 14.84
N ASP A 167 74.92 42.03 15.05
CA ASP A 167 74.44 42.99 16.06
C ASP A 167 73.96 42.22 17.30
N VAL A 168 74.20 42.77 18.48
CA VAL A 168 73.79 42.18 19.78
C VAL A 168 72.28 42.42 20.03
N GLY A 169 71.60 43.13 19.13
CA GLY A 169 70.16 43.41 19.14
C GLY A 169 69.39 42.81 17.94
N ALA A 170 68.13 43.21 17.79
CA ALA A 170 67.26 42.73 16.72
C ALA A 170 67.36 43.60 15.46
N ALA A 171 67.83 43.02 14.35
CA ALA A 171 67.84 43.68 13.04
C ALA A 171 66.41 44.02 12.58
N THR A 172 66.12 45.31 12.39
CA THR A 172 64.80 45.80 11.94
C THR A 172 64.85 46.19 10.48
N PHE A 173 64.07 45.50 9.63
CA PHE A 173 63.95 45.81 8.21
C PHE A 173 62.55 46.37 7.90
N SER A 174 62.46 47.56 7.31
CA SER A 174 61.16 48.12 6.86
C SER A 174 60.51 47.26 5.76
N SER A 175 61.32 46.51 5.00
CA SER A 175 60.90 45.43 4.12
C SER A 175 62.07 44.48 3.91
N ALA A 176 61.81 43.17 3.86
CA ALA A 176 62.79 42.15 3.51
C ALA A 176 62.23 41.28 2.38
N LYS A 177 63.05 41.03 1.35
CA LYS A 177 62.72 40.09 0.27
C LYS A 177 63.60 38.85 0.44
N VAL A 178 63.02 37.79 1.00
CA VAL A 178 63.65 36.46 1.07
C VAL A 178 63.40 35.77 -0.26
N SER A 179 64.46 35.36 -0.97
CA SER A 179 64.37 34.79 -2.32
C SER A 179 63.68 33.43 -2.38
N ASP A 180 63.76 32.68 -1.28
CA ASP A 180 63.45 31.25 -1.23
C ASP A 180 62.01 30.98 -0.74
N LEU A 181 61.24 32.04 -0.47
CA LEU A 181 59.82 31.95 -0.10
C LEU A 181 58.91 31.99 -1.33
N THR A 182 58.03 30.99 -1.44
CA THR A 182 57.00 30.91 -2.47
C THR A 182 55.74 31.67 -2.07
N GLN A 183 55.09 32.32 -3.04
CA GLN A 183 53.82 33.02 -2.84
C GLN A 183 52.70 32.10 -2.32
N ASN A 184 51.82 32.65 -1.48
CA ASN A 184 50.64 32.01 -0.88
C ASN A 184 50.91 30.75 -0.03
N ARG A 185 52.16 30.46 0.33
CA ARG A 185 52.49 29.40 1.30
C ARG A 185 52.67 29.96 2.70
N LEU A 186 52.35 29.13 3.71
CA LEU A 186 52.55 29.50 5.10
C LEU A 186 54.04 29.43 5.47
N VAL A 187 54.56 30.53 6.02
CA VAL A 187 55.96 30.65 6.46
C VAL A 187 56.13 30.04 7.86
N LEU A 188 57.29 29.41 8.08
CA LEU A 188 57.69 28.82 9.35
C LEU A 188 59.21 28.93 9.57
N ALA A 189 59.66 28.74 10.80
CA ALA A 189 61.08 28.64 11.11
C ALA A 189 61.63 27.29 10.63
N GLY A 190 62.55 27.34 9.66
CA GLY A 190 63.27 26.21 9.11
C GLY A 190 64.46 25.79 9.97
N ALA A 191 65.35 25.00 9.37
CA ALA A 191 66.59 24.59 10.03
C ALA A 191 67.43 25.82 10.43
N ASN A 192 68.05 25.76 11.61
CA ASN A 192 68.89 26.83 12.16
C ASN A 192 68.19 28.20 12.35
N GLY A 193 66.86 28.26 12.31
CA GLY A 193 66.09 29.50 12.52
C GLY A 193 65.88 30.37 11.27
N GLU A 194 66.27 29.87 10.08
CA GLU A 194 66.00 30.52 8.80
C GLU A 194 64.48 30.59 8.50
N LEU A 195 64.02 31.58 7.74
CA LEU A 195 62.63 31.66 7.31
C LEU A 195 62.41 30.81 6.05
N ALA A 196 61.54 29.81 6.13
CA ALA A 196 61.19 28.90 5.04
C ALA A 196 59.67 28.79 4.84
N ASP A 197 59.21 28.40 3.66
CA ASP A 197 57.79 28.09 3.41
C ASP A 197 57.45 26.61 3.59
N ASN A 198 56.17 26.31 3.81
CA ASN A 198 55.68 24.94 3.82
C ASN A 198 55.01 24.58 2.48
N ALA A 199 55.65 23.72 1.69
CA ALA A 199 55.13 23.23 0.41
C ALA A 199 53.77 22.52 0.46
N LYS A 200 53.26 22.16 1.64
CA LYS A 200 51.95 21.50 1.85
C LYS A 200 50.91 22.37 2.58
N LEU A 201 51.23 23.60 2.97
CA LEU A 201 50.28 24.51 3.62
C LEU A 201 50.22 25.82 2.84
N SER A 202 49.11 26.07 2.16
CA SER A 202 48.91 27.29 1.38
C SER A 202 47.61 28.01 1.78
N PHE A 203 47.67 29.33 1.84
CA PHE A 203 46.54 30.21 2.11
C PHE A 203 46.42 31.22 0.97
N ASP A 204 45.26 31.25 0.31
CA ASP A 204 45.02 32.08 -0.88
C ASP A 204 44.33 33.43 -0.58
N GLY A 205 43.93 33.65 0.67
CA GLY A 205 43.16 34.80 1.12
C GLY A 205 41.77 34.43 1.63
N ALA A 206 41.24 33.27 1.27
CA ALA A 206 39.98 32.72 1.78
C ALA A 206 40.21 31.39 2.51
N ASP A 207 40.89 30.44 1.87
CA ASP A 207 40.96 29.05 2.32
C ASP A 207 42.39 28.60 2.69
N LEU A 208 42.52 27.86 3.80
CA LEU A 208 43.75 27.15 4.16
C LEU A 208 43.73 25.75 3.54
N THR A 209 44.48 25.59 2.45
CA THR A 209 44.63 24.30 1.75
C THR A 209 45.76 23.47 2.36
N MET A 210 45.48 22.19 2.61
CA MET A 210 46.44 21.20 3.09
C MET A 210 46.75 20.16 2.01
N GLY A 211 48.02 20.06 1.63
CA GLY A 211 48.51 19.13 0.60
C GLY A 211 48.53 17.66 1.05
N ALA A 212 48.57 16.75 0.08
CA ALA A 212 48.46 15.32 0.30
C ALA A 212 49.41 14.76 1.38
N GLY A 213 48.86 13.91 2.25
CA GLY A 213 49.60 13.24 3.33
C GLY A 213 49.86 14.11 4.58
N THR A 214 49.15 15.21 4.75
CA THR A 214 49.07 15.96 6.01
C THR A 214 47.80 15.58 6.79
N ARG A 215 47.75 15.83 8.10
CA ARG A 215 46.64 15.43 8.98
C ARG A 215 46.42 16.43 10.11
N PHE A 216 45.18 16.87 10.31
CA PHE A 216 44.76 17.45 11.59
C PHE A 216 44.70 16.36 12.66
N ILE A 217 45.48 16.50 13.74
CA ILE A 217 45.60 15.45 14.78
C ILE A 217 44.56 15.62 15.91
N ALA A 218 44.00 16.81 16.07
CA ALA A 218 42.82 17.05 16.90
C ALA A 218 42.03 18.23 16.33
N VAL A 219 40.72 18.07 16.20
CA VAL A 219 39.75 19.17 16.07
C VAL A 219 38.89 19.08 17.33
N ASP A 220 39.11 19.97 18.30
CA ASP A 220 38.21 20.04 19.45
C ASP A 220 36.92 20.75 19.02
N MET A 221 35.80 20.05 19.17
CA MET A 221 34.45 20.52 18.88
C MET A 221 33.63 20.58 20.17
N SER A 222 34.19 21.22 21.20
CA SER A 222 33.58 21.39 22.53
C SER A 222 32.39 22.38 22.55
N GLY A 223 31.94 22.87 21.40
CA GLY A 223 30.73 23.69 21.21
C GLY A 223 29.86 23.20 20.05
N SER A 224 28.59 23.62 20.01
CA SER A 224 27.55 23.13 19.08
C SER A 224 27.69 23.58 17.61
N GLY A 225 28.93 23.73 17.12
CA GLY A 225 29.19 24.03 15.72
C GLY A 225 28.99 22.80 14.84
N VAL A 226 28.40 22.98 13.66
CA VAL A 226 28.29 21.90 12.66
C VAL A 226 29.58 21.86 11.84
N LEU A 227 30.21 20.69 11.78
CA LEU A 227 31.34 20.44 10.89
C LEU A 227 30.81 19.93 9.54
N SER A 228 30.57 20.85 8.62
CA SER A 228 30.11 20.56 7.26
C SER A 228 31.24 19.97 6.41
N ILE A 229 31.38 18.64 6.43
CA ILE A 229 32.30 17.88 5.57
C ILE A 229 31.48 17.08 4.53
N GLU A 230 31.85 17.21 3.27
CA GLU A 230 31.15 16.58 2.14
C GLU A 230 31.29 15.04 2.11
N GLN A 231 32.38 14.47 2.66
CA GLN A 231 32.53 13.02 2.86
C GLN A 231 33.30 12.67 4.16
N ILE A 232 32.67 11.92 5.06
CA ILE A 232 33.33 11.29 6.21
C ILE A 232 33.74 9.86 5.83
N LYS A 233 35.00 9.66 5.45
CA LYS A 233 35.56 8.32 5.13
C LYS A 233 36.32 7.74 6.33
N ALA A 234 35.59 7.35 7.36
CA ALA A 234 36.16 6.70 8.55
C ALA A 234 36.29 5.18 8.37
N SER A 235 37.44 4.60 8.72
CA SER A 235 37.68 3.15 8.75
C SER A 235 37.42 2.52 10.12
N GLY A 236 36.53 3.12 10.92
CA GLY A 236 36.24 2.74 12.30
C GLY A 236 34.92 3.35 12.77
N SER A 237 34.55 3.11 14.04
CA SER A 237 33.28 3.57 14.59
C SER A 237 33.21 5.10 14.64
N VAL A 238 32.13 5.67 14.09
CA VAL A 238 31.84 7.11 14.13
C VAL A 238 30.78 7.33 15.21
N ALA A 239 31.23 7.74 16.40
CA ALA A 239 30.37 8.07 17.52
C ALA A 239 29.80 9.50 17.37
N GLY A 240 28.79 9.67 16.53
CA GLY A 240 28.01 10.90 16.38
C GLY A 240 26.53 10.64 16.63
N THR A 241 25.86 11.53 17.36
CA THR A 241 24.44 11.38 17.76
C THR A 241 23.43 11.74 16.65
N SER A 242 23.90 12.15 15.47
CA SER A 242 23.06 12.44 14.31
C SER A 242 23.82 12.14 13.01
N PHE A 243 23.20 11.35 12.14
CA PHE A 243 23.63 11.12 10.76
C PHE A 243 22.53 11.61 9.83
N VAL A 244 22.83 12.61 9.01
CA VAL A 244 21.96 13.06 7.92
C VAL A 244 22.63 12.62 6.61
N GLY A 245 22.19 11.49 6.03
CA GLY A 245 22.88 10.91 4.87
C GLY A 245 22.52 9.45 4.53
N THR A 246 21.24 9.19 4.23
CA THR A 246 20.64 8.12 3.40
C THR A 246 21.06 6.63 3.47
N THR A 247 22.15 6.18 4.10
CA THR A 247 22.46 4.74 4.19
C THR A 247 23.20 4.31 5.48
N PHE A 248 22.52 3.57 6.35
CA PHE A 248 23.17 2.79 7.42
C PHE A 248 23.41 1.34 6.95
N SER A 249 24.61 1.05 6.44
CA SER A 249 25.03 -0.33 6.09
C SER A 249 25.85 -0.98 7.22
N GLY A 250 25.21 -1.19 8.37
CA GLY A 250 25.78 -1.97 9.48
C GLY A 250 25.12 -3.34 9.59
N SER A 251 25.89 -4.42 9.69
CA SER A 251 25.41 -5.79 9.91
C SER A 251 25.03 -6.09 11.38
N GLY A 252 24.76 -5.06 12.18
CA GLY A 252 24.41 -5.15 13.59
C GLY A 252 23.16 -4.34 13.91
N ALA A 253 22.46 -4.72 14.97
CA ALA A 253 21.20 -4.10 15.38
C ALA A 253 21.39 -2.60 15.71
N GLY A 254 20.93 -1.73 14.80
CA GLY A 254 20.88 -0.29 15.02
C GLY A 254 19.71 0.07 15.93
N SER A 255 20.00 0.65 17.09
CA SER A 255 19.00 1.26 17.97
C SER A 255 18.84 2.74 17.59
N PHE A 256 17.79 3.07 16.84
CA PHE A 256 17.49 4.45 16.43
C PHE A 256 16.38 5.04 17.29
N ASN A 257 16.57 6.27 17.79
CA ASN A 257 15.50 7.03 18.46
C ASN A 257 14.43 7.55 17.49
N SER A 258 14.81 7.76 16.23
CA SER A 258 13.92 8.10 15.11
C SER A 258 14.55 7.58 13.81
N LEU A 259 13.71 7.13 12.88
CA LEU A 259 14.12 6.61 11.58
C LEU A 259 13.34 7.36 10.49
N ASP A 260 13.95 8.43 9.98
CA ASP A 260 13.41 9.23 8.88
C ASP A 260 13.95 8.69 7.55
N ILE A 261 13.05 8.24 6.67
CA ILE A 261 13.38 7.63 5.37
C ILE A 261 12.42 8.23 4.33
N ASP A 262 12.98 8.92 3.34
CA ASP A 262 12.27 9.57 2.23
C ASP A 262 11.80 8.56 1.16
N GLY A 263 11.23 7.42 1.60
CA GLY A 263 10.92 6.28 0.74
C GLY A 263 10.50 5.02 1.50
N ALA A 264 10.38 3.89 0.78
CA ALA A 264 9.87 2.63 1.34
C ALA A 264 10.89 1.92 2.25
N VAL A 265 10.43 1.46 3.42
CA VAL A 265 11.23 0.64 4.35
C VAL A 265 11.27 -0.81 3.89
N VAL A 266 12.40 -1.26 3.34
CA VAL A 266 12.61 -2.65 2.88
C VAL A 266 13.35 -3.45 3.96
N ALA A 267 12.60 -4.13 4.83
CA ALA A 267 13.17 -5.03 5.83
C ALA A 267 13.49 -6.41 5.25
N GLY A 268 14.72 -6.92 5.47
CA GLY A 268 15.14 -8.25 5.03
C GLY A 268 14.58 -9.43 5.87
N ALA A 269 13.74 -9.13 6.86
CA ALA A 269 13.08 -10.06 7.77
C ALA A 269 11.76 -9.44 8.29
N SER A 270 10.99 -10.17 9.08
CA SER A 270 9.74 -9.68 9.69
C SER A 270 9.97 -8.42 10.53
N VAL A 271 9.16 -7.37 10.31
CA VAL A 271 9.16 -6.20 11.18
C VAL A 271 8.38 -6.52 12.46
N THR A 272 9.10 -7.00 13.47
CA THR A 272 8.57 -7.14 14.82
C THR A 272 8.59 -5.77 15.49
N ALA A 273 7.44 -5.10 15.51
CA ALA A 273 7.25 -3.97 16.40
C ALA A 273 7.30 -4.46 17.85
N GLY A 274 8.18 -3.87 18.67
CA GLY A 274 8.19 -4.14 20.12
C GLY A 274 6.92 -3.66 20.82
N THR A 275 6.22 -2.68 20.22
CA THR A 275 4.93 -2.15 20.68
C THR A 275 3.94 -1.96 19.51
N SER A 276 4.32 -1.20 18.48
CA SER A 276 3.43 -0.79 17.38
C SER A 276 4.18 -0.49 16.08
N PHE A 277 3.53 -0.73 14.94
CA PHE A 277 4.07 -0.51 13.59
C PHE A 277 3.33 0.68 12.94
N VAL A 278 4.07 1.71 12.54
CA VAL A 278 3.52 2.97 11.98
C VAL A 278 3.85 3.03 10.49
N ILE A 279 2.82 3.20 9.65
CA ILE A 279 2.92 3.18 8.18
C ILE A 279 2.60 4.58 7.64
N GLY A 280 3.33 5.05 6.62
CA GLY A 280 3.18 6.37 6.02
C GLY A 280 1.90 6.56 5.18
N SER A 281 2.01 6.65 3.86
CA SER A 281 0.94 7.12 2.97
C SER A 281 0.04 6.01 2.39
N ALA A 282 -0.34 5.03 3.19
CA ALA A 282 -1.55 4.27 2.87
C ALA A 282 -2.75 5.13 3.32
N ASP A 283 -3.77 5.31 2.47
CA ASP A 283 -5.05 5.92 2.87
C ASP A 283 -5.90 4.95 3.72
N LEU A 284 -5.24 4.26 4.65
CA LEU A 284 -5.83 3.71 5.85
C LEU A 284 -6.19 4.90 6.76
N ASN A 285 -7.28 5.56 6.40
CA ASN A 285 -7.88 6.61 7.20
C ASN A 285 -8.25 6.08 8.60
N GLU A 286 -8.49 7.00 9.54
CA GLU A 286 -8.90 6.69 10.91
C GLU A 286 -10.05 5.67 10.97
N THR A 287 -11.04 5.79 10.08
CA THR A 287 -12.19 4.88 10.02
C THR A 287 -11.81 3.44 9.64
N ASP A 288 -10.71 3.22 8.90
CA ASP A 288 -10.20 1.89 8.54
C ASP A 288 -9.23 1.31 9.58
N LEU A 289 -8.43 2.13 10.27
CA LEU A 289 -7.56 1.65 11.35
C LEU A 289 -8.32 1.39 12.65
N GLU A 290 -9.33 2.20 12.99
CA GLU A 290 -10.29 1.87 14.07
C GLU A 290 -11.02 0.53 13.80
N LYS A 291 -10.99 -0.04 12.58
CA LYS A 291 -11.57 -1.37 12.33
C LYS A 291 -10.71 -2.52 12.84
N LEU A 292 -9.40 -2.29 13.01
CA LEU A 292 -8.44 -3.31 13.45
C LEU A 292 -7.83 -3.00 14.82
N ASP A 293 -7.80 -1.74 15.23
CA ASP A 293 -7.40 -1.35 16.58
C ASP A 293 -8.41 -1.88 17.62
N GLY A 294 -7.89 -2.53 18.67
CA GLY A 294 -8.70 -3.19 19.70
C GLY A 294 -9.06 -4.67 19.46
N ILE A 295 -8.74 -5.28 18.31
CA ILE A 295 -9.02 -6.71 18.06
C ILE A 295 -8.10 -7.61 18.91
N THR A 296 -8.60 -7.98 20.10
CA THR A 296 -8.04 -9.08 20.90
C THR A 296 -8.72 -10.40 20.51
N ASN A 297 -7.98 -11.52 20.54
CA ASN A 297 -8.56 -12.86 20.39
C ASN A 297 -9.47 -13.17 21.58
N GLY A 298 -10.74 -12.82 21.45
CA GLY A 298 -11.75 -12.99 22.47
C GLY A 298 -13.12 -12.54 21.94
N VAL A 299 -14.14 -13.22 22.46
CA VAL A 299 -15.57 -12.90 22.42
C VAL A 299 -15.96 -11.60 21.69
N GLY A 300 -16.60 -11.74 20.52
CA GLY A 300 -16.82 -10.68 19.53
C GLY A 300 -17.81 -9.56 19.90
N ALA A 301 -17.57 -8.86 21.01
CA ALA A 301 -18.37 -7.73 21.47
C ALA A 301 -17.84 -6.34 21.02
N ALA A 302 -16.63 -6.24 20.46
CA ALA A 302 -16.00 -4.95 20.13
C ALA A 302 -15.24 -4.88 18.79
N ASN A 303 -15.07 -6.00 18.07
CA ASN A 303 -14.20 -6.05 16.90
C ASN A 303 -14.99 -5.64 15.63
N LYS A 304 -14.53 -4.62 14.87
CA LYS A 304 -15.18 -4.27 13.59
C LYS A 304 -14.95 -5.32 12.48
N ALA A 305 -14.10 -6.32 12.73
CA ALA A 305 -14.03 -7.58 12.00
C ALA A 305 -14.19 -8.77 12.96
N LEU A 306 -15.20 -9.62 12.74
CA LEU A 306 -15.38 -10.87 13.48
C LEU A 306 -14.43 -11.94 12.92
N VAL A 307 -13.29 -12.13 13.58
CA VAL A 307 -12.33 -13.18 13.24
C VAL A 307 -12.45 -14.31 14.26
N LEU A 308 -12.92 -15.47 13.81
CA LEU A 308 -13.02 -16.70 14.58
C LEU A 308 -12.34 -17.83 13.80
N ASN A 309 -11.69 -18.76 14.50
CA ASN A 309 -11.33 -20.05 13.93
C ASN A 309 -12.46 -21.08 14.11
N ALA A 310 -12.33 -22.26 13.48
CA ALA A 310 -13.34 -23.32 13.52
C ALA A 310 -13.65 -23.90 14.92
N SER A 311 -12.90 -23.53 15.95
CA SER A 311 -13.07 -23.96 17.34
C SER A 311 -13.44 -22.82 18.29
N GLN A 312 -13.74 -21.63 17.77
CA GLN A 312 -14.07 -20.45 18.56
C GLN A 312 -15.49 -19.95 18.28
N HIS A 313 -16.23 -19.70 19.36
CA HIS A 313 -17.59 -19.19 19.33
C HIS A 313 -17.69 -17.81 20.00
N ILE A 314 -18.78 -17.10 19.73
CA ILE A 314 -19.06 -15.79 20.29
C ILE A 314 -19.74 -15.96 21.65
N ALA A 315 -18.96 -16.25 22.69
CA ALA A 315 -19.46 -16.57 24.04
C ALA A 315 -20.25 -15.45 24.77
N SER A 316 -20.41 -14.26 24.19
CA SER A 316 -21.21 -13.13 24.69
C SER A 316 -22.36 -12.74 23.76
N GLY A 317 -22.61 -13.53 22.71
CA GLY A 317 -23.59 -13.24 21.67
C GLY A 317 -23.24 -12.05 20.77
N LEU A 318 -24.15 -11.75 19.84
CA LEU A 318 -24.17 -10.54 19.01
C LEU A 318 -25.44 -9.75 19.32
N VAL A 319 -25.34 -8.43 19.47
CA VAL A 319 -26.51 -7.55 19.64
C VAL A 319 -27.38 -7.51 18.38
N GLY A 320 -26.76 -7.69 17.20
CA GLY A 320 -27.44 -7.84 15.93
C GLY A 320 -26.46 -8.19 14.80
N LEU A 321 -26.97 -8.81 13.74
CA LEU A 321 -26.21 -9.16 12.54
C LEU A 321 -26.96 -8.68 11.30
N THR A 322 -26.41 -7.67 10.62
CA THR A 322 -26.92 -7.18 9.33
C THR A 322 -26.11 -7.79 8.20
N ALA A 323 -26.72 -8.69 7.42
CA ALA A 323 -26.08 -9.35 6.28
C ALA A 323 -26.75 -8.95 4.96
N SER A 324 -26.02 -8.29 4.06
CA SER A 324 -26.54 -7.82 2.76
C SER A 324 -26.87 -8.95 1.76
N ALA A 325 -26.28 -10.13 1.95
CA ALA A 325 -26.51 -11.33 1.13
C ALA A 325 -27.18 -12.48 1.93
N GLY A 326 -27.79 -12.17 3.07
CA GLY A 326 -28.33 -13.16 4.00
C GLY A 326 -27.25 -13.88 4.83
N ILE A 327 -27.70 -14.69 5.79
CA ILE A 327 -26.84 -15.49 6.67
C ILE A 327 -26.80 -16.93 6.12
N LYS A 328 -25.60 -17.45 5.88
CA LYS A 328 -25.38 -18.87 5.59
C LYS A 328 -24.80 -19.54 6.83
N ALA A 329 -25.57 -20.42 7.44
CA ALA A 329 -25.15 -21.25 8.57
C ALA A 329 -25.47 -22.71 8.26
N GLU A 330 -24.63 -23.65 8.71
CA GLU A 330 -24.94 -25.09 8.62
C GLU A 330 -26.11 -25.45 9.55
N GLN A 331 -26.17 -24.81 10.71
CA GLN A 331 -27.27 -24.86 11.66
C GLN A 331 -27.52 -23.44 12.21
N LEU A 332 -28.80 -23.06 12.32
CA LEU A 332 -29.23 -21.84 13.01
C LEU A 332 -30.12 -22.28 14.17
N GLU A 333 -29.56 -22.30 15.37
CA GLU A 333 -30.25 -22.62 16.62
C GLU A 333 -30.62 -21.33 17.35
N ALA A 334 -31.89 -21.20 17.74
CA ALA A 334 -32.37 -20.14 18.62
C ALA A 334 -32.77 -20.79 19.95
N THR A 335 -32.13 -20.39 21.05
CA THR A 335 -32.44 -20.90 22.40
C THR A 335 -33.74 -20.32 22.96
N ASP A 336 -34.15 -19.17 22.44
CA ASP A 336 -35.41 -18.48 22.71
C ASP A 336 -36.20 -18.32 21.38
N THR A 337 -37.17 -17.41 21.32
CA THR A 337 -38.02 -17.20 20.14
C THR A 337 -37.28 -16.65 18.92
N LEU A 338 -37.27 -17.41 17.81
CA LEU A 338 -36.94 -16.87 16.48
C LEU A 338 -38.08 -16.01 15.95
N THR A 339 -37.88 -14.69 15.87
CA THR A 339 -38.86 -13.74 15.29
C THR A 339 -38.45 -13.34 13.88
N VAL A 340 -39.35 -13.53 12.90
CA VAL A 340 -39.15 -13.12 11.50
C VAL A 340 -40.26 -12.15 11.11
N ALA A 341 -39.91 -10.91 10.74
CA ALA A 341 -40.88 -9.87 10.41
C ALA A 341 -41.46 -9.97 8.98
N GLY A 342 -40.80 -10.72 8.10
CA GLY A 342 -41.24 -10.98 6.73
C GLY A 342 -41.75 -12.41 6.54
N ALA A 343 -42.14 -12.75 5.30
CA ALA A 343 -42.50 -14.12 4.96
C ALA A 343 -41.27 -15.04 5.00
N THR A 344 -41.41 -16.22 5.61
CA THR A 344 -40.36 -17.25 5.67
C THR A 344 -40.61 -18.31 4.61
N LEU A 345 -39.61 -18.59 3.76
CA LEU A 345 -39.63 -19.73 2.84
C LEU A 345 -38.76 -20.86 3.41
N LEU A 346 -39.40 -21.96 3.80
CA LEU A 346 -38.74 -23.18 4.27
C LEU A 346 -38.81 -24.24 3.17
N ASN A 347 -37.66 -24.57 2.56
CA ASN A 347 -37.58 -25.55 1.49
C ASN A 347 -37.22 -26.94 2.05
N GLY A 348 -37.94 -27.98 1.61
CA GLY A 348 -37.73 -29.35 2.06
C GLY A 348 -38.78 -29.79 3.11
N ALA A 349 -38.43 -30.78 3.92
CA ALA A 349 -39.28 -31.21 5.02
C ALA A 349 -39.15 -30.25 6.21
N VAL A 350 -40.27 -29.85 6.79
CA VAL A 350 -40.34 -29.01 7.99
C VAL A 350 -41.01 -29.80 9.10
N THR A 351 -40.31 -29.96 10.23
CA THR A 351 -40.88 -30.51 11.46
C THR A 351 -41.21 -29.35 12.38
N LEU A 352 -42.48 -29.23 12.79
CA LEU A 352 -42.95 -28.23 13.76
C LEU A 352 -43.43 -28.96 15.02
N GLY A 353 -42.88 -28.56 16.17
CA GLY A 353 -43.03 -29.29 17.43
C GLY A 353 -42.15 -30.56 17.50
N ASN A 354 -41.73 -30.90 18.72
CA ASN A 354 -41.04 -32.14 19.07
C ASN A 354 -41.66 -32.83 20.30
N ALA A 355 -42.63 -32.21 20.98
CA ALA A 355 -43.34 -32.72 22.14
C ALA A 355 -44.87 -32.53 22.02
N THR A 356 -45.63 -33.30 22.81
CA THR A 356 -47.11 -33.21 22.85
C THR A 356 -47.65 -31.94 23.52
N SER A 357 -46.75 -31.09 24.04
CA SER A 357 -47.02 -29.79 24.64
C SER A 357 -46.94 -28.62 23.66
N ASP A 358 -46.50 -28.85 22.42
CA ASP A 358 -46.11 -27.76 21.52
C ASP A 358 -47.31 -27.22 20.74
N ASP A 359 -47.46 -25.89 20.74
CA ASP A 359 -48.52 -25.19 20.02
C ASP A 359 -48.07 -24.77 18.61
N VAL A 360 -48.73 -25.29 17.58
CA VAL A 360 -48.61 -24.79 16.20
C VAL A 360 -49.78 -23.84 15.92
N THR A 361 -49.58 -22.55 16.22
CA THR A 361 -50.61 -21.53 16.03
C THR A 361 -50.65 -21.01 14.59
N VAL A 362 -51.76 -21.22 13.88
CA VAL A 362 -52.03 -20.64 12.56
C VAL A 362 -53.04 -19.51 12.71
N THR A 363 -52.58 -18.26 12.69
CA THR A 363 -53.45 -17.07 12.78
C THR A 363 -53.98 -16.58 11.43
N GLY A 364 -53.31 -16.96 10.33
CA GLY A 364 -53.71 -16.64 8.96
C GLY A 364 -54.47 -17.78 8.29
N PHE A 365 -54.54 -17.75 6.97
CA PHE A 365 -55.13 -18.81 6.16
C PHE A 365 -54.06 -19.75 5.59
N LEU A 366 -54.41 -21.01 5.40
CA LEU A 366 -53.64 -21.94 4.58
C LEU A 366 -53.92 -21.64 3.10
N ALA A 367 -52.87 -21.44 2.31
CA ALA A 367 -52.98 -21.07 0.90
C ALA A 367 -53.17 -22.28 -0.05
N SER A 368 -53.21 -23.50 0.50
CA SER A 368 -53.36 -24.76 -0.21
C SER A 368 -54.02 -25.81 0.69
N ASP A 369 -54.36 -26.95 0.09
CA ASP A 369 -54.92 -28.11 0.80
C ASP A 369 -53.98 -28.64 1.91
N VAL A 370 -54.58 -29.18 2.97
CA VAL A 370 -53.87 -29.96 4.00
C VAL A 370 -53.90 -31.43 3.60
N ILE A 371 -52.77 -31.95 3.14
CA ILE A 371 -52.63 -33.34 2.72
C ILE A 371 -51.74 -34.08 3.71
N VAL A 372 -52.27 -35.14 4.34
CA VAL A 372 -51.49 -36.02 5.22
C VAL A 372 -50.68 -37.02 4.39
N LYS A 373 -49.42 -37.28 4.81
CA LYS A 373 -48.48 -38.09 4.03
C LYS A 373 -48.75 -39.60 4.10
N VAL A 374 -49.35 -40.06 5.20
CA VAL A 374 -49.64 -41.47 5.46
C VAL A 374 -51.14 -41.61 5.62
N ASP A 375 -51.73 -42.47 4.80
CA ASP A 375 -53.16 -42.76 4.81
C ASP A 375 -53.60 -43.40 6.14
N ASN A 376 -54.80 -43.07 6.58
CA ASN A 376 -55.46 -43.58 7.80
C ASN A 376 -54.58 -43.62 9.07
N SER A 377 -53.67 -42.64 9.24
CA SER A 377 -52.69 -42.61 10.35
C SER A 377 -52.59 -41.25 11.08
N VAL A 378 -53.36 -40.24 10.66
CA VAL A 378 -53.33 -38.88 11.25
C VAL A 378 -54.76 -38.42 11.49
N ASP A 379 -55.13 -38.25 12.76
CA ASP A 379 -56.46 -37.82 13.18
C ASP A 379 -56.64 -36.29 13.10
N LEU A 380 -57.85 -35.84 12.76
CA LEU A 380 -58.26 -34.43 12.87
C LEU A 380 -58.65 -34.07 14.32
N GLY A 381 -57.69 -34.19 15.23
CA GLY A 381 -57.84 -33.91 16.67
C GLY A 381 -57.83 -35.18 17.54
N SER A 382 -58.42 -35.09 18.73
CA SER A 382 -58.49 -36.20 19.70
C SER A 382 -59.76 -36.14 20.55
N ALA A 383 -59.96 -37.15 21.41
CA ALA A 383 -61.11 -37.22 22.33
C ALA A 383 -61.26 -36.00 23.27
N THR A 384 -60.19 -35.24 23.52
CA THR A 384 -60.19 -34.03 24.38
C THR A 384 -59.79 -32.74 23.65
N LYS A 385 -59.37 -32.83 22.38
CA LYS A 385 -58.90 -31.71 21.56
C LYS A 385 -59.52 -31.81 20.16
N ARG A 386 -60.75 -31.31 20.01
CA ARG A 386 -61.49 -31.33 18.74
C ARG A 386 -61.49 -29.94 18.10
N PHE A 387 -61.68 -29.87 16.78
CA PHE A 387 -62.17 -28.66 16.15
C PHE A 387 -63.55 -28.30 16.73
N ALA A 388 -63.83 -27.01 16.91
CA ALA A 388 -65.11 -26.56 17.45
C ALA A 388 -66.26 -26.82 16.45
N GLU A 389 -66.01 -26.51 15.17
CA GLU A 389 -66.95 -26.69 14.07
C GLU A 389 -66.19 -27.14 12.81
N GLY A 390 -66.86 -27.89 11.93
CA GLY A 390 -66.35 -28.31 10.63
C GLY A 390 -67.18 -27.74 9.48
N HIS A 391 -66.75 -26.60 8.92
CA HIS A 391 -67.43 -25.98 7.78
C HIS A 391 -67.01 -26.65 6.46
N ILE A 392 -67.72 -27.72 6.08
CA ILE A 392 -67.39 -28.56 4.92
C ILE A 392 -68.48 -28.42 3.85
N ASN A 393 -68.10 -28.10 2.61
CA ASN A 393 -69.04 -27.98 1.48
C ASN A 393 -69.51 -29.35 0.98
N VAL A 394 -68.59 -30.31 0.86
CA VAL A 394 -68.88 -31.72 0.53
C VAL A 394 -67.97 -32.59 1.39
N LEU A 395 -68.56 -33.49 2.17
CA LEU A 395 -67.82 -34.45 2.99
C LEU A 395 -67.63 -35.74 2.19
N HIS A 396 -66.37 -36.13 1.97
CA HIS A 396 -65.99 -37.44 1.47
C HIS A 396 -65.42 -38.23 2.65
N ALA A 397 -66.18 -39.21 3.15
CA ALA A 397 -65.79 -40.05 4.28
C ALA A 397 -66.13 -41.52 3.97
N ASP A 398 -65.16 -42.41 4.11
CA ASP A 398 -65.34 -43.86 3.88
C ASP A 398 -66.29 -44.49 4.91
N SER A 399 -66.31 -43.95 6.13
CA SER A 399 -67.31 -44.27 7.14
C SER A 399 -67.54 -43.10 8.10
N LEU A 400 -68.76 -42.99 8.60
CA LEU A 400 -69.07 -42.22 9.80
C LEU A 400 -69.14 -43.23 10.95
N GLY A 401 -68.12 -43.26 11.82
CA GLY A 401 -67.86 -44.37 12.75
C GLY A 401 -68.91 -44.64 13.85
N GLN A 402 -70.02 -43.90 13.85
CA GLN A 402 -71.25 -44.11 14.62
C GLN A 402 -72.43 -43.56 13.80
N SER A 403 -73.67 -43.88 14.21
CA SER A 403 -74.86 -43.19 13.69
C SER A 403 -74.69 -41.67 13.78
N LEU A 404 -75.04 -40.97 12.70
CA LEU A 404 -74.93 -39.51 12.64
C LEU A 404 -75.93 -38.86 13.59
N ASP A 405 -75.46 -38.47 14.77
CA ASP A 405 -76.26 -37.69 15.72
C ASP A 405 -76.33 -36.22 15.26
N CYS A 406 -77.47 -35.87 14.67
CA CYS A 406 -77.79 -34.51 14.25
C CYS A 406 -78.28 -33.61 15.41
N ASN A 407 -78.28 -34.09 16.65
CA ASN A 407 -78.70 -33.37 17.86
C ASN A 407 -80.05 -32.64 17.69
N SER A 408 -81.06 -33.37 17.21
CA SER A 408 -82.41 -32.88 16.88
C SER A 408 -82.51 -31.84 15.75
N GLN A 409 -81.46 -31.62 14.96
CA GLN A 409 -81.58 -30.91 13.68
C GLN A 409 -82.08 -31.86 12.58
N ALA A 410 -82.95 -31.37 11.70
CA ALA A 410 -83.46 -32.19 10.60
C ALA A 410 -82.39 -32.43 9.54
N MET A 411 -82.08 -33.71 9.25
CA MET A 411 -81.41 -34.07 8.00
C MET A 411 -82.42 -33.87 6.86
N THR A 412 -82.23 -32.82 6.06
CA THR A 412 -83.04 -32.56 4.86
C THR A 412 -82.42 -33.22 3.64
N ASN A 413 -83.24 -33.58 2.65
CA ASN A 413 -82.82 -34.19 1.38
C ASN A 413 -81.94 -35.45 1.54
N VAL A 414 -82.24 -36.30 2.54
CA VAL A 414 -81.58 -37.61 2.69
C VAL A 414 -81.88 -38.47 1.46
N ASN A 415 -80.85 -38.69 0.63
CA ASN A 415 -80.89 -39.64 -0.47
C ASN A 415 -80.03 -40.85 -0.12
N ILE A 416 -80.59 -42.05 -0.24
CA ILE A 416 -79.91 -43.32 0.02
C ILE A 416 -79.89 -44.07 -1.31
N ASP A 417 -78.91 -43.76 -2.15
CA ASP A 417 -78.80 -44.30 -3.52
C ASP A 417 -78.61 -45.83 -3.53
N THR A 418 -78.01 -46.39 -2.47
CA THR A 418 -77.87 -47.83 -2.26
C THR A 418 -77.88 -48.16 -0.76
N GLY A 419 -78.90 -48.88 -0.29
CA GLY A 419 -79.01 -49.38 1.08
C GLY A 419 -80.46 -49.50 1.53
N ASP A 420 -80.79 -50.56 2.27
CA ASP A 420 -82.13 -50.72 2.84
C ASP A 420 -82.32 -49.79 4.04
N VAL A 421 -83.46 -49.08 4.09
CA VAL A 421 -83.87 -48.35 5.30
C VAL A 421 -84.63 -49.32 6.20
N GLU A 422 -84.06 -49.67 7.35
CA GLU A 422 -84.74 -50.48 8.36
C GLU A 422 -85.89 -49.68 9.00
N VAL A 423 -87.14 -50.09 8.72
CA VAL A 423 -88.36 -49.33 9.05
C VAL A 423 -88.86 -49.60 10.48
N VAL A 424 -87.96 -49.63 11.46
CA VAL A 424 -88.31 -49.93 12.87
C VAL A 424 -88.88 -48.70 13.61
N THR A 425 -88.58 -47.49 13.13
CA THR A 425 -88.88 -46.22 13.84
C THR A 425 -89.65 -45.19 13.00
N LEU A 426 -90.33 -45.61 11.92
CA LEU A 426 -91.09 -44.72 11.05
C LEU A 426 -92.26 -44.05 11.79
N ASN A 427 -92.04 -42.81 12.25
CA ASN A 427 -93.06 -41.98 12.87
C ASN A 427 -93.87 -41.26 11.78
N ILE A 428 -95.17 -41.57 11.70
CA ILE A 428 -96.12 -40.97 10.76
C ILE A 428 -97.04 -39.92 11.40
N ASP A 429 -96.99 -39.71 12.72
CA ASP A 429 -97.93 -38.84 13.45
C ASP A 429 -97.76 -37.35 13.08
N GLY A 430 -96.62 -36.99 12.47
CA GLY A 430 -96.34 -35.67 11.90
C GLY A 430 -96.29 -35.64 10.35
N ALA A 431 -96.63 -36.74 9.67
CA ALA A 431 -96.69 -36.77 8.22
C ALA A 431 -97.93 -36.02 7.71
N THR A 432 -97.83 -35.39 6.55
CA THR A 432 -99.00 -34.83 5.86
C THR A 432 -99.88 -35.98 5.37
N ASP A 433 -101.17 -35.94 5.69
CA ASP A 433 -102.15 -36.86 5.13
C ASP A 433 -102.14 -36.80 3.59
N ILE A 434 -102.44 -37.92 2.94
CA ILE A 434 -102.48 -38.01 1.48
C ILE A 434 -103.54 -37.07 0.87
N ASN A 435 -104.61 -36.73 1.62
CA ASN A 435 -105.64 -35.76 1.26
C ASN A 435 -106.27 -36.02 -0.12
N ALA A 436 -106.32 -37.30 -0.49
CA ALA A 436 -106.86 -37.84 -1.73
C ALA A 436 -107.39 -39.26 -1.46
N ASP A 437 -108.36 -39.71 -2.26
CA ASP A 437 -108.82 -41.09 -2.19
C ASP A 437 -107.70 -42.05 -2.62
N LEU A 438 -107.55 -43.15 -1.89
CA LEU A 438 -106.64 -44.23 -2.25
C LEU A 438 -107.13 -44.93 -3.52
N VAL A 439 -106.29 -44.95 -4.56
CA VAL A 439 -106.58 -45.58 -5.86
C VAL A 439 -105.81 -46.87 -6.07
N ASP A 440 -106.28 -47.69 -7.01
CA ASP A 440 -105.71 -49.01 -7.31
C ASP A 440 -104.21 -49.01 -7.64
N ALA A 441 -103.68 -47.89 -8.14
CA ALA A 441 -102.28 -47.71 -8.52
C ALA A 441 -101.37 -47.21 -7.38
N ASP A 442 -101.93 -46.77 -6.25
CA ASP A 442 -101.14 -46.24 -5.13
C ASP A 442 -100.28 -47.34 -4.51
N LEU A 443 -99.06 -46.98 -4.13
CA LEU A 443 -98.05 -47.92 -3.68
C LEU A 443 -98.05 -48.02 -2.15
N PHE A 444 -98.35 -49.22 -1.66
CA PHE A 444 -98.16 -49.62 -0.28
C PHE A 444 -96.85 -50.43 -0.14
N VAL A 445 -96.23 -50.41 1.04
CA VAL A 445 -95.03 -51.22 1.32
C VAL A 445 -95.45 -52.53 1.98
N VAL A 446 -95.02 -53.66 1.42
CA VAL A 446 -95.26 -55.01 1.96
C VAL A 446 -93.96 -55.77 2.09
N ASP A 447 -93.77 -56.50 3.18
CA ASP A 447 -92.78 -57.57 3.26
C ASP A 447 -93.33 -58.79 2.50
N ASP A 448 -92.65 -59.25 1.46
CA ASP A 448 -93.18 -60.26 0.52
C ASP A 448 -92.77 -61.71 0.84
N GLY A 449 -92.24 -61.93 2.05
CA GLY A 449 -91.88 -63.22 2.62
C GLY A 449 -90.98 -62.99 3.83
N ALA A 450 -90.87 -63.97 4.73
CA ALA A 450 -90.24 -63.83 6.07
C ALA A 450 -88.70 -63.59 6.11
N GLY A 451 -88.16 -62.88 5.12
CA GLY A 451 -86.76 -62.47 4.97
C GLY A 451 -86.55 -60.95 4.89
N GLY A 452 -87.57 -60.12 5.09
CA GLY A 452 -87.40 -58.68 5.35
C GLY A 452 -87.18 -57.79 4.12
N THR A 453 -87.55 -58.24 2.92
CA THR A 453 -87.45 -57.40 1.71
C THR A 453 -88.74 -56.61 1.52
N ASN A 454 -88.74 -55.36 1.97
CA ASN A 454 -89.81 -54.41 1.71
C ASN A 454 -89.98 -54.17 0.20
N ARG A 455 -91.12 -54.56 -0.36
CA ARG A 455 -91.49 -54.32 -1.77
C ARG A 455 -92.67 -53.36 -1.88
N LYS A 456 -92.70 -52.62 -2.99
CA LYS A 456 -93.89 -51.88 -3.40
C LYS A 456 -94.99 -52.84 -3.87
N SER A 457 -96.22 -52.62 -3.41
CA SER A 457 -97.41 -53.30 -3.86
C SER A 457 -98.50 -52.26 -4.13
N GLU A 458 -98.99 -52.22 -5.37
CA GLU A 458 -100.16 -51.41 -5.72
C GLU A 458 -101.38 -51.86 -4.89
N LEU A 459 -102.18 -50.93 -4.36
CA LEU A 459 -103.32 -51.22 -3.48
C LEU A 459 -104.35 -52.18 -4.09
N THR A 460 -104.45 -52.25 -5.42
CA THR A 460 -105.27 -53.27 -6.09
C THR A 460 -104.93 -54.71 -5.67
N ARG A 461 -103.67 -55.02 -5.33
CA ARG A 461 -103.26 -56.34 -4.81
C ARG A 461 -103.73 -56.57 -3.37
N VAL A 462 -103.69 -55.53 -2.52
CA VAL A 462 -104.18 -55.58 -1.13
C VAL A 462 -105.70 -55.78 -1.14
N LYS A 463 -106.42 -55.01 -1.97
CA LYS A 463 -107.86 -55.18 -2.22
C LYS A 463 -108.20 -56.61 -2.64
N LYS A 464 -107.49 -57.15 -3.62
CA LYS A 464 -107.69 -58.52 -4.11
C LYS A 464 -107.42 -59.58 -3.04
N TYR A 465 -106.39 -59.41 -2.21
CA TYR A 465 -106.11 -60.30 -1.08
C TYR A 465 -107.29 -60.34 -0.11
N ILE A 466 -107.77 -59.18 0.34
CA ILE A 466 -108.92 -59.06 1.26
C ILE A 466 -110.17 -59.72 0.66
N TYR A 467 -110.49 -59.44 -0.61
CA TYR A 467 -111.67 -60.03 -1.27
C TYR A 467 -111.54 -61.55 -1.43
N SER A 468 -110.34 -62.05 -1.75
CA SER A 468 -110.09 -63.49 -1.87
C SER A 468 -110.15 -64.27 -0.55
N ALA A 469 -109.95 -63.59 0.58
CA ALA A 469 -110.08 -64.18 1.92
C ALA A 469 -111.55 -64.41 2.32
N ILE A 470 -112.49 -63.67 1.73
CA ILE A 470 -113.93 -63.87 1.93
C ILE A 470 -114.39 -65.04 1.05
N SER A 471 -114.76 -66.15 1.67
CA SER A 471 -115.10 -67.40 0.99
C SER A 471 -116.16 -68.22 1.74
N GLY A 472 -116.68 -69.27 1.10
CA GLY A 472 -117.76 -70.11 1.61
C GLY A 472 -119.10 -69.65 1.07
N ASP A 473 -120.03 -69.33 1.97
CA ASP A 473 -121.36 -68.81 1.63
C ASP A 473 -121.37 -67.35 1.17
N ALA A 474 -120.21 -66.68 1.22
CA ALA A 474 -119.98 -65.32 0.77
C ALA A 474 -118.79 -65.28 -0.20
N SER A 475 -118.90 -64.49 -1.26
CA SER A 475 -117.80 -64.17 -2.18
C SER A 475 -117.86 -62.71 -2.61
N VAL A 476 -116.71 -62.03 -2.71
CA VAL A 476 -116.63 -60.63 -3.13
C VAL A 476 -115.88 -60.54 -4.46
N SER A 477 -116.47 -59.85 -5.45
CA SER A 477 -115.84 -59.63 -6.74
C SER A 477 -114.75 -58.55 -6.69
N ASP A 478 -113.85 -58.52 -7.67
CA ASP A 478 -112.82 -57.47 -7.80
C ASP A 478 -113.43 -56.03 -7.89
N SER A 479 -114.74 -55.91 -8.17
CA SER A 479 -115.52 -54.66 -8.15
C SER A 479 -116.21 -54.36 -6.81
N GLY A 480 -115.94 -55.12 -5.75
CA GLY A 480 -116.50 -54.93 -4.41
C GLY A 480 -117.92 -55.45 -4.20
N VAL A 481 -118.50 -56.18 -5.16
CA VAL A 481 -119.86 -56.73 -5.03
C VAL A 481 -119.82 -58.04 -4.24
N LEU A 482 -120.49 -58.06 -3.09
CA LEU A 482 -120.72 -59.26 -2.28
C LEU A 482 -121.88 -60.10 -2.86
N THR A 483 -121.62 -61.39 -3.09
CA THR A 483 -122.60 -62.40 -3.52
C THR A 483 -122.71 -63.48 -2.44
N ILE A 484 -123.93 -63.86 -2.09
CA ILE A 484 -124.24 -64.92 -1.13
C ILE A 484 -124.67 -66.19 -1.87
N SER A 485 -124.18 -67.35 -1.44
CA SER A 485 -124.50 -68.66 -2.01
C SER A 485 -125.98 -69.03 -1.83
N ALA A 486 -126.60 -69.54 -2.89
CA ALA A 486 -127.99 -70.01 -2.83
C ALA A 486 -128.12 -71.19 -1.85
N GLY A 487 -128.94 -71.02 -0.82
CA GLY A 487 -129.08 -71.97 0.29
C GLY A 487 -128.45 -71.51 1.61
N ALA A 488 -127.61 -70.47 1.61
CA ALA A 488 -127.13 -69.80 2.82
C ALA A 488 -128.14 -68.79 3.42
N SER A 489 -129.29 -68.62 2.76
CA SER A 489 -130.41 -67.79 3.19
C SER A 489 -131.60 -68.66 3.61
N ASP A 490 -132.14 -68.47 4.80
CA ASP A 490 -133.30 -69.22 5.34
C ASP A 490 -134.63 -69.03 4.57
N VAL A 491 -134.63 -68.23 3.50
CA VAL A 491 -135.81 -67.92 2.67
C VAL A 491 -135.63 -68.51 1.28
N ASN A 492 -136.41 -69.55 0.98
CA ASN A 492 -136.52 -70.20 -0.32
C ASN A 492 -137.73 -69.65 -1.09
N VAL A 493 -137.61 -69.46 -2.39
CA VAL A 493 -138.75 -69.15 -3.28
C VAL A 493 -139.39 -70.45 -3.74
N ALA A 494 -140.71 -70.58 -3.56
CA ALA A 494 -141.45 -71.82 -3.77
C ALA A 494 -142.51 -71.72 -4.88
N GLY A 495 -142.90 -72.86 -5.47
CA GLY A 495 -143.79 -72.95 -6.63
C GLY A 495 -144.47 -74.33 -6.76
N ASP A 496 -145.22 -74.54 -7.84
CA ASP A 496 -145.95 -75.79 -8.09
C ASP A 496 -145.03 -76.99 -8.36
N GLY A 497 -145.43 -78.17 -7.89
CA GLY A 497 -144.73 -79.45 -8.10
C GLY A 497 -143.42 -79.63 -7.31
N ILE A 498 -143.00 -78.68 -6.47
CA ILE A 498 -141.71 -78.77 -5.78
C ILE A 498 -141.78 -79.55 -4.45
N LYS A 499 -140.64 -80.10 -4.04
CA LYS A 499 -140.39 -80.43 -2.63
C LYS A 499 -139.92 -79.17 -1.90
N LEU A 500 -140.52 -78.90 -0.75
CA LEU A 500 -140.18 -77.76 0.10
C LEU A 500 -138.86 -78.00 0.85
N SER A 501 -138.14 -76.93 1.15
CA SER A 501 -136.90 -76.97 1.95
C SER A 501 -137.19 -76.75 3.43
N SER A 502 -136.26 -77.12 4.32
CA SER A 502 -136.27 -76.64 5.70
C SER A 502 -136.12 -75.11 5.73
N GLY A 503 -136.75 -74.43 6.70
CA GLY A 503 -136.81 -72.97 6.79
C GLY A 503 -138.06 -72.37 6.14
N TYR A 504 -137.97 -71.11 5.71
CA TYR A 504 -139.08 -70.40 5.08
C TYR A 504 -139.15 -70.71 3.59
N ASN A 505 -140.36 -70.96 3.10
CA ASN A 505 -140.69 -71.24 1.71
C ASN A 505 -141.80 -70.27 1.30
N TYR A 506 -141.43 -69.24 0.53
CA TYR A 506 -142.35 -68.17 0.13
C TYR A 506 -142.81 -68.37 -1.31
N PHE A 507 -144.12 -68.49 -1.50
CA PHE A 507 -144.75 -68.58 -2.81
C PHE A 507 -145.02 -67.18 -3.37
N THR A 508 -144.57 -66.92 -4.59
CA THR A 508 -144.73 -65.59 -5.23
C THR A 508 -145.94 -65.56 -6.17
N GLY A 509 -147.00 -64.87 -5.76
CA GLY A 509 -148.17 -64.57 -6.61
C GLY A 509 -149.45 -65.34 -6.29
N SER A 510 -150.39 -65.31 -7.23
CA SER A 510 -151.63 -66.10 -7.27
C SER A 510 -151.34 -67.43 -7.95
N VAL A 511 -151.41 -68.53 -7.19
CA VAL A 511 -151.03 -69.87 -7.65
C VAL A 511 -151.87 -70.95 -6.96
N SER A 512 -152.58 -71.75 -7.75
CA SER A 512 -152.93 -73.12 -7.37
C SER A 512 -151.68 -73.99 -7.50
N ALA A 513 -151.00 -74.27 -6.39
CA ALA A 513 -149.74 -75.00 -6.36
C ALA A 513 -149.83 -76.20 -5.43
N ARG A 514 -149.36 -77.37 -5.85
CA ARG A 514 -149.22 -78.56 -5.01
C ARG A 514 -147.75 -78.82 -4.72
N CYS A 515 -147.39 -78.82 -3.44
CA CYS A 515 -146.02 -78.96 -2.98
C CYS A 515 -145.90 -80.07 -1.92
N GLU A 516 -144.76 -80.74 -1.89
CA GLU A 516 -144.51 -81.86 -0.99
C GLU A 516 -143.58 -81.42 0.14
N LEU A 517 -143.85 -81.84 1.37
CA LEU A 517 -142.88 -81.68 2.46
C LEU A 517 -141.61 -82.52 2.18
N PRO A 518 -140.42 -82.10 2.62
CA PRO A 518 -139.19 -82.86 2.43
C PRO A 518 -139.22 -84.17 3.24
N SER A 519 -138.31 -85.10 2.94
CA SER A 519 -138.04 -86.24 3.82
C SER A 519 -137.29 -85.77 5.08
N GLY A 520 -138.03 -85.33 6.09
CA GLY A 520 -137.50 -84.71 7.30
C GLY A 520 -136.87 -85.67 8.31
N SER A 521 -135.91 -85.15 9.09
CA SER A 521 -135.49 -85.72 10.38
C SER A 521 -136.24 -85.02 11.52
N ILE A 522 -136.28 -85.62 12.72
CA ILE A 522 -137.02 -85.04 13.87
C ILE A 522 -136.49 -83.63 14.17
N GLY A 523 -137.38 -82.64 14.22
CA GLY A 523 -137.04 -81.23 14.38
C GLY A 523 -136.92 -80.44 13.08
N THR A 524 -137.10 -81.05 11.90
CA THR A 524 -137.20 -80.32 10.63
C THR A 524 -138.41 -79.37 10.68
N VAL A 525 -138.20 -78.09 10.42
CA VAL A 525 -139.23 -77.06 10.38
C VAL A 525 -139.37 -76.55 8.95
N VAL A 526 -140.58 -76.57 8.41
CA VAL A 526 -140.92 -76.05 7.09
C VAL A 526 -142.03 -75.04 7.25
N THR A 527 -141.72 -73.77 7.09
CA THR A 527 -142.72 -72.71 7.09
C THR A 527 -143.12 -72.40 5.65
N VAL A 528 -144.36 -72.69 5.29
CA VAL A 528 -144.92 -72.29 3.99
C VAL A 528 -145.65 -70.97 4.19
N LYS A 529 -145.27 -69.97 3.40
CA LYS A 529 -145.97 -68.68 3.32
C LYS A 529 -146.54 -68.51 1.92
N ALA A 530 -147.86 -68.46 1.83
CA ALA A 530 -148.57 -68.18 0.60
C ALA A 530 -148.33 -66.73 0.15
N GLY A 531 -148.35 -66.54 -1.18
CA GLY A 531 -148.53 -65.24 -1.80
C GLY A 531 -150.00 -64.81 -1.78
N ASN A 532 -150.42 -64.06 -2.79
CA ASN A 532 -151.80 -63.58 -2.94
C ASN A 532 -152.65 -64.61 -3.71
N THR A 533 -153.08 -65.71 -3.09
CA THR A 533 -153.98 -66.69 -3.73
C THR A 533 -155.35 -66.08 -4.05
N ALA A 534 -155.90 -66.41 -5.22
CA ALA A 534 -157.23 -65.97 -5.61
C ALA A 534 -158.35 -66.81 -4.96
N ILE A 535 -159.60 -66.37 -5.11
CA ILE A 535 -160.77 -67.22 -4.82
C ILE A 535 -160.69 -68.44 -5.74
N ASP A 536 -160.90 -69.63 -5.17
CA ASP A 536 -160.73 -70.96 -5.78
C ASP A 536 -159.27 -71.40 -6.06
N GLU A 537 -158.25 -70.67 -5.58
CA GLU A 537 -156.86 -71.14 -5.55
C GLU A 537 -156.41 -71.56 -4.14
N ALA A 538 -155.70 -72.67 -4.04
CA ALA A 538 -155.11 -73.13 -2.80
C ALA A 538 -153.68 -73.66 -3.01
N ILE A 539 -152.79 -73.39 -2.04
CA ILE A 539 -151.52 -74.11 -1.94
C ILE A 539 -151.79 -75.41 -1.19
N THR A 540 -151.65 -76.53 -1.88
CA THR A 540 -151.87 -77.88 -1.34
C THR A 540 -150.54 -78.46 -0.89
N ILE A 541 -150.33 -78.56 0.42
CA ILE A 541 -149.13 -79.14 1.03
C ILE A 541 -149.40 -80.61 1.31
N THR A 542 -148.65 -81.52 0.69
CA THR A 542 -148.76 -82.97 0.93
C THR A 542 -147.64 -83.49 1.79
N GLY A 543 -147.91 -84.53 2.59
CA GLY A 543 -146.85 -85.31 3.23
C GLY A 543 -145.96 -86.02 2.19
N SER A 544 -144.69 -86.27 2.54
CA SER A 544 -143.82 -87.10 1.70
C SER A 544 -144.22 -88.58 1.81
N PHE A 545 -144.39 -89.27 0.67
CA PHE A 545 -144.80 -90.67 0.61
C PHE A 545 -146.08 -91.02 1.41
N SER A 546 -145.92 -91.57 2.63
CA SER A 546 -147.00 -91.98 3.55
C SER A 546 -147.09 -91.11 4.80
N ASP A 547 -146.36 -90.00 4.83
CA ASP A 547 -146.39 -89.04 5.92
C ASP A 547 -147.78 -88.39 6.03
N THR A 548 -148.20 -88.10 7.25
CA THR A 548 -149.43 -87.34 7.50
C THR A 548 -149.13 -86.04 8.24
N ILE A 549 -149.80 -84.97 7.84
CA ILE A 549 -149.76 -83.66 8.49
C ILE A 549 -150.97 -83.59 9.42
N ASP A 550 -150.72 -83.59 10.73
CA ASP A 550 -151.75 -83.66 11.79
C ASP A 550 -152.75 -84.83 11.71
N GLY A 551 -152.45 -85.85 10.90
CA GLY A 551 -153.32 -87.00 10.64
C GLY A 551 -154.07 -86.93 9.30
N ALA A 552 -154.05 -85.78 8.63
CA ALA A 552 -154.47 -85.63 7.24
C ALA A 552 -153.33 -86.00 6.26
N THR A 553 -153.68 -86.34 5.03
CA THR A 553 -152.72 -86.61 3.94
C THR A 553 -152.22 -85.33 3.26
N GLU A 554 -153.00 -84.25 3.34
CA GLU A 554 -152.69 -82.94 2.78
C GLU A 554 -153.32 -81.82 3.62
N VAL A 555 -152.81 -80.60 3.44
CA VAL A 555 -153.29 -79.36 4.06
C VAL A 555 -153.41 -78.31 2.98
N LEU A 556 -154.57 -77.66 2.88
CA LEU A 556 -154.84 -76.62 1.90
C LEU A 556 -154.72 -75.23 2.55
N LEU A 557 -153.98 -74.34 1.91
CA LEU A 557 -153.90 -72.92 2.25
C LEU A 557 -154.77 -72.15 1.25
N GLU A 558 -156.03 -71.95 1.61
CA GLU A 558 -157.09 -71.35 0.77
C GLU A 558 -157.19 -69.82 0.91
N SER A 559 -156.55 -69.23 1.93
CA SER A 559 -156.59 -67.79 2.19
C SER A 559 -155.38 -67.06 1.58
N PRO A 560 -155.56 -65.87 0.96
CA PRO A 560 -154.43 -65.05 0.54
C PRO A 560 -153.53 -64.71 1.73
N PHE A 561 -152.23 -64.81 1.51
CA PHE A 561 -151.18 -64.66 2.53
C PHE A 561 -151.30 -65.62 3.73
N ALA A 562 -151.99 -66.76 3.59
CA ALA A 562 -151.94 -67.83 4.58
C ALA A 562 -150.50 -68.24 4.89
N ALA A 563 -150.26 -68.67 6.12
CA ALA A 563 -148.99 -69.23 6.56
C ALA A 563 -149.26 -70.48 7.37
N VAL A 564 -148.41 -71.50 7.22
CA VAL A 564 -148.41 -72.67 8.09
C VAL A 564 -146.97 -73.06 8.40
N THR A 565 -146.72 -73.45 9.65
CA THR A 565 -145.45 -74.02 10.06
C THR A 565 -145.65 -75.50 10.31
N CYS A 566 -145.00 -76.34 9.51
CA CYS A 566 -145.01 -77.79 9.65
C CYS A 566 -143.71 -78.24 10.33
N VAL A 567 -143.82 -78.93 11.46
CA VAL A 567 -142.69 -79.51 12.20
C VAL A 567 -142.75 -81.03 12.17
N TYR A 568 -141.67 -81.68 11.75
CA TYR A 568 -141.58 -83.14 11.78
C TYR A 568 -141.23 -83.63 13.19
N MET A 569 -142.22 -84.14 13.93
CA MET A 569 -142.04 -84.48 15.34
C MET A 569 -141.62 -85.93 15.60
N ARG A 570 -141.95 -86.85 14.69
CA ARG A 570 -141.59 -88.28 14.75
C ARG A 570 -141.77 -88.91 13.36
N PRO A 571 -141.19 -90.10 13.10
CA PRO A 571 -141.26 -90.74 11.79
C PRO A 571 -142.67 -90.79 11.19
N GLY A 572 -142.82 -90.25 9.98
CA GLY A 572 -144.07 -90.21 9.23
C GLY A 572 -145.16 -89.26 9.76
N LYS A 573 -144.82 -88.32 10.66
CA LYS A 573 -145.79 -87.43 11.34
C LYS A 573 -145.29 -85.99 11.44
N TRP A 574 -145.84 -85.15 10.57
CA TRP A 574 -145.75 -83.69 10.64
C TRP A 574 -146.86 -83.14 11.53
N LYS A 575 -146.58 -82.01 12.19
CA LYS A 575 -147.53 -81.24 12.99
C LYS A 575 -147.53 -79.78 12.57
N ILE A 576 -148.72 -79.20 12.52
CA ILE A 576 -148.91 -77.76 12.40
C ILE A 576 -148.69 -77.14 13.79
N VAL A 577 -147.95 -76.04 13.84
CA VAL A 577 -147.65 -75.25 15.07
C VAL A 577 -147.88 -73.76 14.86
#